data_AF-R7HIJ9-F1
#
_entry.id   AF-R7HIJ9-F1
#
_cell.length_a   1.000
_cell.length_b   1.000
_cell.length_c   1.000
_cell.angle_alpha   90.00
_cell.angle_beta   90.00
_cell.angle_gamma   90.00
#
_symmetry.space_group_name_H-M   'P 1'
#
loop_
_entity.id
_entity.type
_entity.pdbx_description
1 polymer ?
#
loop_
_entity_poly.entity_id
_entity_poly.type
_entity_poly.pdbx_seq_one_letter_code
_entity_poly.pdbx_strand_id
1 'polypeptide(L)'
;MKKTKLFLFALISLCFCITGVKAEGVTAKIGDNEYNTLDAAIEEAKDGDVIELINDGTVTKAFNKSLTFKGKYTITFDGMLDNTSEAQWSYKGNMTFDGTNFIWDATDWNNTNGRWVMLVLTGRLKLDNGAIGTFKFDSLNGVKCAIYSNGGASIEIDNASTLNILGTNTKGINGQAIQLDSTAGTGIFVKNDSTLFIDGTNRGYVNSPEIYVENSKFIVQNCTSNASNGGVFTAINSEIKFLNNNGHGLSAATLTAVNSNITTNGNAFYGITVISGLSADKTTEIISNENGYGFTGGAIRIYLSKAIAKFEAGSVITMNKNYRNALENYGVTTFEDGSILTITENNETDNGAGIFNKGTLTLPINANITLNKANQLGGGVYNAGTMIISKDTDLYNNHAGVAGDDIYNIGTITFSSVGEDWILDDCEHRINGWYDDAENSRWEAHDKENLHIDLIEGGEYTSVTEDGEIAGALAIKAAHDNIGKVVINYLDSDSNKLTEEVTTTGEVGTEYTTIKKEFDDYTFIMVEGPTSGEYDFDTIYVTYYYDKNTGTGDIMPPQTGFEPSTINNNRVEVITLYKKED
;
A
#
# COMPACT_ATOMS: atom_id res chain seq x y z
N MET A 1 -32.32 -48.77 64.54
CA MET A 1 -32.02 -47.75 65.57
C MET A 1 -32.44 -46.38 65.04
N LYS A 2 -33.35 -45.71 65.77
CA LYS A 2 -33.70 -44.25 65.84
C LYS A 2 -33.68 -43.48 64.50
N LYS A 3 -34.78 -43.11 63.83
CA LYS A 3 -36.01 -42.34 64.21
C LYS A 3 -35.77 -41.00 64.92
N THR A 4 -35.96 -39.92 64.16
CA THR A 4 -36.50 -38.60 64.57
C THR A 4 -37.16 -37.99 63.33
N LYS A 5 -38.49 -38.10 63.10
CA LYS A 5 -39.56 -37.13 63.42
C LYS A 5 -39.11 -35.67 63.45
N LEU A 6 -39.83 -34.66 62.97
CA LEU A 6 -41.05 -34.44 62.17
C LEU A 6 -41.22 -32.92 62.32
N PHE A 7 -41.41 -32.13 61.28
CA PHE A 7 -42.36 -31.01 61.37
C PHE A 7 -42.94 -30.67 60.01
N LEU A 8 -44.26 -30.80 59.99
CA LEU A 8 -45.21 -30.57 58.93
C LEU A 8 -45.62 -29.09 59.00
N PHE A 9 -45.55 -28.37 57.89
CA PHE A 9 -46.44 -27.22 57.65
C PHE A 9 -47.19 -27.52 56.35
N ALA A 10 -48.45 -27.90 56.51
CA ALA A 10 -49.42 -27.92 55.43
C ALA A 10 -49.99 -26.50 55.30
N LEU A 11 -49.95 -25.94 54.09
CA LEU A 11 -50.96 -24.98 53.67
C LEU A 11 -51.26 -25.17 52.18
N ILE A 12 -52.55 -25.38 51.95
CA ILE A 12 -53.26 -25.54 50.69
C ILE A 12 -53.11 -24.27 49.84
N SER A 13 -52.78 -24.39 48.55
CA SER A 13 -53.37 -23.50 47.55
C SER A 13 -53.23 -24.05 46.13
N LEU A 14 -54.38 -24.51 45.62
CA LEU A 14 -54.89 -24.23 44.27
C LEU A 14 -53.97 -24.42 43.06
N CYS A 15 -54.32 -25.44 42.26
CA CYS A 15 -54.12 -25.45 40.82
C CYS A 15 -54.46 -24.08 40.21
N PHE A 16 -53.46 -23.42 39.65
CA PHE A 16 -53.63 -22.58 38.48
C PHE A 16 -52.50 -22.92 37.51
N CYS A 17 -52.79 -23.83 36.57
CA CYS A 17 -52.11 -23.84 35.29
C CYS A 17 -52.50 -22.54 34.60
N ILE A 18 -51.76 -21.45 34.88
CA ILE A 18 -51.80 -20.27 34.04
C ILE A 18 -50.95 -20.63 32.82
N THR A 19 -51.60 -21.12 31.78
CA THR A 19 -51.09 -20.96 30.43
C THR A 19 -50.96 -19.46 30.22
N GLY A 20 -49.76 -18.93 30.43
CA GLY A 20 -49.43 -17.55 30.08
C GLY A 20 -49.52 -17.44 28.57
N VAL A 21 -50.70 -17.13 28.05
CA VAL A 21 -50.83 -16.48 26.75
C VAL A 21 -50.08 -15.16 26.93
N LYS A 22 -48.82 -15.13 26.49
CA LYS A 22 -48.07 -13.89 26.35
C LYS A 22 -48.94 -13.02 25.45
N ALA A 23 -49.45 -11.90 25.96
CA ALA A 23 -50.10 -10.92 25.10
C ALA A 23 -49.11 -10.64 23.96
N GLU A 24 -49.53 -10.89 22.72
CA GLU A 24 -48.69 -10.65 21.54
C GLU A 24 -48.27 -9.18 21.58
N GLY A 25 -46.99 -8.93 21.83
CA GLY A 25 -46.46 -7.58 21.91
C GLY A 25 -46.50 -6.93 20.53
N VAL A 26 -46.76 -5.63 20.50
CA VAL A 26 -46.69 -4.84 19.27
C VAL A 26 -45.26 -4.89 18.73
N THR A 27 -45.11 -5.31 17.48
CA THR A 27 -43.81 -5.38 16.78
C THR A 27 -43.56 -4.12 15.98
N ALA A 28 -44.60 -3.60 15.31
CA ALA A 28 -44.46 -2.47 14.40
C ALA A 28 -45.70 -1.57 14.39
N LYS A 29 -45.53 -0.33 13.92
CA LYS A 29 -46.60 0.65 13.72
C LYS A 29 -46.53 1.32 12.36
N ILE A 30 -47.70 1.71 11.85
CA ILE A 30 -47.85 2.60 10.70
C ILE A 30 -48.82 3.70 11.11
N GLY A 31 -48.30 4.91 11.38
CA GLY A 31 -49.06 5.93 12.10
C GLY A 31 -49.52 5.41 13.46
N ASP A 32 -50.82 5.49 13.73
CA ASP A 32 -51.42 5.02 15.00
C ASP A 32 -51.77 3.52 14.99
N ASN A 33 -51.67 2.84 13.84
CA ASN A 33 -52.04 1.43 13.72
C ASN A 33 -50.91 0.53 14.22
N GLU A 34 -51.23 -0.39 15.14
CA GLU A 34 -50.30 -1.34 15.74
C GLU A 34 -50.43 -2.73 15.13
N TYR A 35 -49.29 -3.40 14.89
CA TYR A 35 -49.22 -4.73 14.33
C TYR A 35 -48.38 -5.65 15.22
N ASN A 36 -48.91 -6.85 15.49
CA ASN A 36 -48.23 -7.85 16.32
C ASN A 36 -47.03 -8.51 15.61
N THR A 37 -46.98 -8.46 14.27
CA THR A 37 -45.87 -8.97 13.47
C THR A 37 -45.44 -7.96 12.41
N LEU A 38 -44.18 -8.04 12.00
CA LEU A 38 -43.64 -7.18 10.93
C LEU A 38 -44.25 -7.53 9.56
N ASP A 39 -44.47 -8.82 9.26
CA ASP A 39 -45.14 -9.23 8.02
C ASP A 39 -46.55 -8.61 7.90
N ALA A 40 -47.34 -8.55 8.98
CA ALA A 40 -48.66 -7.94 8.96
C ALA A 40 -48.59 -6.42 8.69
N ALA A 41 -47.61 -5.73 9.27
CA ALA A 41 -47.37 -4.33 8.95
C ALA A 41 -46.99 -4.12 7.48
N ILE A 42 -46.07 -4.94 6.95
CA ILE A 42 -45.62 -4.88 5.54
C ILE A 42 -46.79 -5.16 4.58
N GLU A 43 -47.67 -6.10 4.92
CA GLU A 43 -48.84 -6.45 4.11
C GLU A 43 -49.81 -5.27 3.99
N GLU A 44 -50.08 -4.57 5.10
CA GLU A 44 -50.99 -3.41 5.14
C GLU A 44 -50.35 -2.11 4.61
N ALA A 45 -49.02 -1.97 4.72
CA ALA A 45 -48.30 -0.79 4.27
C ALA A 45 -48.57 -0.45 2.79
N LYS A 46 -48.66 0.84 2.48
CA LYS A 46 -48.70 1.36 1.11
C LYS A 46 -47.29 1.64 0.62
N ASP A 47 -47.15 1.77 -0.71
CA ASP A 47 -45.87 2.20 -1.29
C ASP A 47 -45.51 3.60 -0.78
N GLY A 48 -44.30 3.74 -0.24
CA GLY A 48 -43.79 4.95 0.41
C GLY A 48 -44.02 5.04 1.92
N ASP A 49 -44.70 4.07 2.54
CA ASP A 49 -44.98 4.12 3.98
C ASP A 49 -43.73 3.95 4.85
N VAL A 50 -43.82 4.53 6.05
CA VAL A 50 -42.86 4.35 7.14
C VAL A 50 -43.44 3.35 8.13
N ILE A 51 -42.67 2.29 8.41
CA ILE A 51 -42.96 1.29 9.43
C ILE A 51 -42.04 1.55 10.62
N GLU A 52 -42.60 1.99 11.73
CA GLU A 52 -41.85 2.18 12.99
C GLU A 52 -41.78 0.86 13.76
N LEU A 53 -40.58 0.35 13.99
CA LEU A 53 -40.38 -0.82 14.85
C LEU A 53 -40.49 -0.45 16.32
N ILE A 54 -41.24 -1.27 17.05
CA ILE A 54 -41.42 -1.20 18.50
C ILE A 54 -40.69 -2.35 19.22
N ASN A 55 -40.39 -3.43 18.50
CA ASN A 55 -39.56 -4.55 18.92
C ASN A 55 -38.81 -5.13 17.71
N ASP A 56 -37.88 -6.06 17.94
CA ASP A 56 -37.29 -6.86 16.87
C ASP A 56 -38.37 -7.58 16.07
N GLY A 57 -38.20 -7.58 14.75
CA GLY A 57 -39.18 -8.13 13.82
C GLY A 57 -38.57 -9.21 12.92
N THR A 58 -39.40 -10.09 12.40
CA THR A 58 -39.02 -11.07 11.39
C THR A 58 -39.84 -10.84 10.14
N VAL A 59 -39.17 -10.84 8.99
CA VAL A 59 -39.82 -10.89 7.68
C VAL A 59 -39.73 -12.32 7.18
N THR A 60 -40.87 -12.94 6.90
CA THR A 60 -40.95 -14.33 6.41
C THR A 60 -41.46 -14.43 4.96
N LYS A 61 -41.93 -13.32 4.40
CA LYS A 61 -42.47 -13.24 3.03
C LYS A 61 -41.79 -12.15 2.23
N ALA A 62 -41.49 -12.41 0.95
CA ALA A 62 -41.02 -11.34 0.08
C ALA A 62 -42.12 -10.29 -0.14
N PHE A 63 -41.69 -9.05 -0.33
CA PHE A 63 -42.55 -7.92 -0.63
C PHE A 63 -41.90 -7.02 -1.67
N ASN A 64 -42.70 -6.20 -2.35
CA ASN A 64 -42.19 -5.31 -3.39
C ASN A 64 -42.89 -3.95 -3.34
N LYS A 65 -42.71 -3.27 -2.21
CA LYS A 65 -43.18 -1.91 -1.93
C LYS A 65 -41.99 -1.10 -1.45
N SER A 66 -41.88 0.15 -1.86
CA SER A 66 -40.94 1.11 -1.29
C SER A 66 -41.33 1.36 0.16
N LEU A 67 -40.45 1.06 1.10
CA LEU A 67 -40.75 1.15 2.53
C LEU A 67 -39.54 1.70 3.29
N THR A 68 -39.84 2.47 4.34
CA THR A 68 -38.84 2.90 5.33
C THR A 68 -39.10 2.18 6.65
N PHE A 69 -38.14 1.41 7.12
CA PHE A 69 -38.15 0.82 8.46
C PHE A 69 -37.41 1.75 9.40
N LYS A 70 -38.04 2.14 10.51
CA LYS A 70 -37.50 3.13 11.44
C LYS A 70 -37.46 2.60 12.87
N GLY A 71 -36.40 2.92 13.61
CA GLY A 71 -36.27 2.60 15.03
C GLY A 71 -35.09 1.67 15.32
N LYS A 72 -34.64 1.63 16.58
CA LYS A 72 -33.37 0.99 16.99
C LYS A 72 -33.41 -0.54 17.12
N TYR A 73 -34.36 -1.18 16.44
CA TYR A 73 -34.60 -2.63 16.51
C TYR A 73 -34.02 -3.34 15.30
N THR A 74 -34.01 -4.66 15.35
CA THR A 74 -33.44 -5.51 14.30
C THR A 74 -34.53 -6.23 13.52
N ILE A 75 -34.41 -6.20 12.19
CA ILE A 75 -35.19 -7.02 11.28
C ILE A 75 -34.39 -8.27 10.94
N THR A 76 -34.95 -9.44 11.23
CA THR A 76 -34.41 -10.72 10.77
C THR A 76 -35.13 -11.15 9.50
N PHE A 77 -34.39 -11.37 8.43
CA PHE A 77 -34.90 -11.99 7.21
C PHE A 77 -34.76 -13.51 7.34
N ASP A 78 -35.88 -14.23 7.36
CA ASP A 78 -35.90 -15.68 7.57
C ASP A 78 -35.54 -16.43 6.28
N GLY A 79 -34.27 -16.84 6.17
CA GLY A 79 -33.74 -17.57 5.01
C GLY A 79 -33.81 -16.79 3.70
N MET A 80 -33.79 -17.47 2.55
CA MET A 80 -33.97 -16.82 1.25
C MET A 80 -35.46 -16.57 0.99
N LEU A 81 -35.91 -15.33 1.21
CA LEU A 81 -37.31 -14.93 1.02
C LEU A 81 -37.84 -15.19 -0.39
N ASP A 82 -39.09 -15.65 -0.45
CA ASP A 82 -39.80 -16.03 -1.68
C ASP A 82 -40.91 -15.05 -2.03
N ASN A 83 -41.08 -14.78 -3.33
CA ASN A 83 -42.34 -14.30 -3.88
C ASN A 83 -42.94 -15.46 -4.68
N THR A 84 -44.17 -15.87 -4.37
CA THR A 84 -44.85 -17.13 -4.76
C THR A 84 -45.02 -17.41 -6.27
N SER A 85 -44.30 -16.71 -7.15
CA SER A 85 -44.24 -16.90 -8.60
C SER A 85 -42.85 -16.62 -9.21
N GLU A 86 -41.84 -16.20 -8.45
CA GLU A 86 -40.49 -15.87 -8.95
C GLU A 86 -39.42 -16.71 -8.24
N ALA A 87 -38.33 -17.03 -8.93
CA ALA A 87 -37.29 -17.90 -8.37
C ALA A 87 -36.48 -17.24 -7.23
N GLN A 88 -36.57 -15.91 -7.05
CA GLN A 88 -35.72 -15.07 -6.20
C GLN A 88 -36.52 -13.85 -5.70
N TRP A 89 -36.06 -13.19 -4.63
CA TRP A 89 -36.68 -11.94 -4.18
C TRP A 89 -36.25 -10.75 -5.05
N SER A 90 -37.10 -10.41 -6.04
CA SER A 90 -36.94 -9.24 -6.91
C SER A 90 -37.53 -7.98 -6.28
N TYR A 91 -36.68 -7.16 -5.68
CA TYR A 91 -37.06 -5.91 -5.04
C TYR A 91 -36.85 -4.69 -5.96
N LYS A 92 -37.96 -4.11 -6.39
CA LYS A 92 -38.01 -2.99 -7.36
C LYS A 92 -38.22 -1.62 -6.70
N GLY A 93 -38.74 -1.60 -5.48
CA GLY A 93 -38.97 -0.38 -4.71
C GLY A 93 -37.71 0.17 -4.06
N ASN A 94 -37.88 1.15 -3.17
CA ASN A 94 -36.82 1.69 -2.32
C ASN A 94 -36.94 1.17 -0.89
N MET A 95 -35.96 0.40 -0.44
CA MET A 95 -35.87 -0.13 0.92
C MET A 95 -34.95 0.77 1.72
N THR A 96 -35.48 1.41 2.77
CA THR A 96 -34.69 2.28 3.65
C THR A 96 -34.72 1.75 5.08
N PHE A 97 -33.56 1.58 5.69
CA PHE A 97 -33.40 1.26 7.10
C PHE A 97 -32.86 2.51 7.82
N ASP A 98 -33.71 3.16 8.60
CA ASP A 98 -33.43 4.42 9.31
C ASP A 98 -33.24 4.16 10.81
N GLY A 99 -31.97 4.01 11.21
CA GLY A 99 -31.56 3.57 12.54
C GLY A 99 -31.95 2.12 12.88
N THR A 100 -32.50 1.40 11.90
CA THR A 100 -32.94 0.01 12.01
C THR A 100 -31.88 -0.94 11.49
N ASN A 101 -31.60 -2.00 12.24
CA ASN A 101 -30.67 -3.03 11.81
C ASN A 101 -31.37 -4.09 10.98
N PHE A 102 -30.63 -4.79 10.13
CA PHE A 102 -31.11 -6.06 9.58
C PHE A 102 -30.05 -7.16 9.59
N ILE A 103 -30.52 -8.39 9.74
CA ILE A 103 -29.71 -9.60 9.59
C ILE A 103 -30.42 -10.50 8.58
N TRP A 104 -29.68 -10.87 7.54
CA TRP A 104 -30.09 -11.84 6.55
C TRP A 104 -29.06 -12.95 6.49
N ASP A 105 -29.40 -14.08 7.10
CA ASP A 105 -28.50 -15.22 7.23
C ASP A 105 -28.99 -16.37 6.35
N ALA A 106 -28.24 -16.65 5.29
CA ALA A 106 -28.43 -17.77 4.38
C ALA A 106 -27.28 -18.78 4.48
N THR A 107 -26.57 -18.82 5.61
CA THR A 107 -25.49 -19.80 5.84
C THR A 107 -26.03 -21.22 5.86
N ASP A 108 -27.14 -21.50 6.54
CA ASP A 108 -27.77 -22.84 6.60
C ASP A 108 -28.82 -23.09 5.49
N TRP A 109 -28.81 -22.30 4.42
CA TRP A 109 -29.80 -22.42 3.35
C TRP A 109 -29.71 -23.76 2.62
N ASN A 110 -30.83 -24.49 2.52
CA ASN A 110 -30.88 -25.70 1.71
C ASN A 110 -31.43 -25.37 0.32
N ASN A 111 -30.57 -25.39 -0.70
CA ASN A 111 -30.93 -25.01 -2.08
C ASN A 111 -31.81 -26.04 -2.82
N THR A 112 -32.90 -26.49 -2.21
CA THR A 112 -33.86 -27.42 -2.85
C THR A 112 -34.63 -26.77 -4.00
N ASN A 113 -34.72 -25.44 -4.00
CA ASN A 113 -35.56 -24.68 -4.94
C ASN A 113 -34.77 -23.99 -6.07
N GLY A 114 -33.46 -24.26 -6.18
CA GLY A 114 -32.59 -23.70 -7.23
C GLY A 114 -32.29 -22.20 -7.10
N ARG A 115 -32.51 -21.61 -5.91
CA ARG A 115 -32.23 -20.21 -5.61
C ARG A 115 -30.73 -20.00 -5.47
N TRP A 116 -30.24 -18.87 -5.96
CA TRP A 116 -28.80 -18.59 -5.96
C TRP A 116 -28.44 -17.20 -5.47
N VAL A 117 -29.39 -16.29 -5.35
CA VAL A 117 -29.16 -14.91 -4.89
C VAL A 117 -30.11 -14.55 -3.77
N MET A 118 -29.60 -13.80 -2.77
CA MET A 118 -30.42 -13.35 -1.64
C MET A 118 -31.35 -12.23 -2.09
N LEU A 119 -30.80 -11.14 -2.63
CA LEU A 119 -31.56 -9.97 -3.09
C LEU A 119 -31.31 -9.67 -4.56
N VAL A 120 -32.35 -9.63 -5.38
CA VAL A 120 -32.30 -9.01 -6.72
C VAL A 120 -32.84 -7.60 -6.60
N LEU A 121 -31.97 -6.59 -6.72
CA LEU A 121 -32.29 -5.19 -6.51
C LEU A 121 -32.44 -4.46 -7.86
N THR A 122 -33.57 -3.79 -8.09
CA THR A 122 -33.72 -2.83 -9.19
C THR A 122 -33.86 -1.40 -8.69
N GLY A 123 -34.43 -1.20 -7.50
CA GLY A 123 -34.54 0.11 -6.88
C GLY A 123 -33.36 0.41 -5.97
N ARG A 124 -33.63 0.94 -4.77
CA ARG A 124 -32.61 1.34 -3.81
C ARG A 124 -32.60 0.48 -2.56
N LEU A 125 -31.41 0.12 -2.09
CA LEU A 125 -31.17 -0.30 -0.70
C LEU A 125 -30.44 0.82 0.03
N LYS A 126 -31.06 1.40 1.05
CA LYS A 126 -30.49 2.49 1.85
C LYS A 126 -30.39 2.10 3.33
N LEU A 127 -29.21 2.28 3.92
CA LEU A 127 -28.98 2.25 5.36
C LEU A 127 -28.64 3.67 5.80
N ASP A 128 -29.33 4.16 6.83
CA ASP A 128 -29.23 5.53 7.31
C ASP A 128 -29.24 5.61 8.84
N ASN A 129 -28.70 6.69 9.38
CA ASN A 129 -28.74 7.07 10.80
C ASN A 129 -28.30 5.95 11.77
N GLY A 130 -27.15 5.33 11.51
CA GLY A 130 -26.57 4.30 12.36
C GLY A 130 -27.12 2.89 12.14
N ALA A 131 -27.83 2.65 11.04
CA ALA A 131 -28.34 1.34 10.68
C ALA A 131 -27.20 0.35 10.38
N ILE A 132 -27.31 -0.88 10.89
CA ILE A 132 -26.38 -1.98 10.61
C ILE A 132 -27.10 -3.08 9.85
N GLY A 133 -26.73 -3.27 8.59
CA GLY A 133 -27.20 -4.37 7.74
C GLY A 133 -26.16 -5.47 7.62
N THR A 134 -26.59 -6.73 7.64
CA THR A 134 -25.69 -7.87 7.50
C THR A 134 -26.29 -8.93 6.59
N PHE A 135 -25.58 -9.25 5.51
CA PHE A 135 -25.80 -10.45 4.69
C PHE A 135 -24.75 -11.51 5.05
N LYS A 136 -25.19 -12.76 5.26
CA LYS A 136 -24.30 -13.92 5.47
C LYS A 136 -24.71 -15.06 4.56
N PHE A 137 -23.74 -15.75 3.98
CA PHE A 137 -24.01 -16.92 3.15
C PHE A 137 -22.87 -17.93 3.11
N ASP A 138 -23.23 -19.17 2.79
CA ASP A 138 -22.31 -20.26 2.47
C ASP A 138 -22.55 -20.71 1.02
N SER A 139 -21.50 -20.66 0.19
CA SER A 139 -21.61 -21.05 -1.22
C SER A 139 -21.74 -22.56 -1.46
N LEU A 140 -21.37 -23.43 -0.51
CA LEU A 140 -21.67 -24.87 -0.58
C LEU A 140 -23.17 -25.13 -0.47
N ASN A 141 -23.87 -24.23 0.19
CA ASN A 141 -25.32 -24.26 0.37
C ASN A 141 -26.06 -23.59 -0.80
N GLY A 142 -25.36 -23.35 -1.91
CA GLY A 142 -25.95 -22.97 -3.20
C GLY A 142 -26.17 -21.46 -3.38
N VAL A 143 -25.82 -20.64 -2.39
CA VAL A 143 -25.83 -19.18 -2.51
C VAL A 143 -24.62 -18.72 -3.31
N LYS A 144 -24.89 -18.11 -4.46
CA LYS A 144 -23.88 -17.64 -5.41
C LYS A 144 -23.71 -16.13 -5.41
N CYS A 145 -24.66 -15.37 -4.86
CA CYS A 145 -24.57 -13.91 -4.76
C CYS A 145 -25.39 -13.39 -3.57
N ALA A 146 -24.91 -12.39 -2.83
CA ALA A 146 -25.74 -11.71 -1.84
C ALA A 146 -26.68 -10.70 -2.51
N ILE A 147 -26.13 -9.74 -3.27
CA ILE A 147 -26.93 -8.70 -3.94
C ILE A 147 -26.66 -8.72 -5.44
N TYR A 148 -27.70 -9.00 -6.23
CA TYR A 148 -27.69 -8.83 -7.67
C TYR A 148 -28.42 -7.54 -8.04
N SER A 149 -27.69 -6.54 -8.52
CA SER A 149 -28.22 -5.22 -8.88
C SER A 149 -28.51 -5.15 -10.38
N ASN A 150 -29.77 -4.91 -10.72
CA ASN A 150 -30.20 -4.59 -12.07
C ASN A 150 -29.85 -3.14 -12.44
N GLY A 151 -29.84 -2.81 -13.72
CA GLY A 151 -29.58 -1.47 -14.23
C GLY A 151 -30.43 -0.39 -13.54
N GLY A 152 -29.75 0.62 -12.98
CA GLY A 152 -30.39 1.72 -12.25
C GLY A 152 -30.49 1.54 -10.74
N ALA A 153 -30.06 0.40 -10.19
CA ALA A 153 -30.12 0.13 -8.76
C ALA A 153 -29.04 0.88 -7.97
N SER A 154 -29.34 1.31 -6.73
CA SER A 154 -28.34 1.92 -5.85
C SER A 154 -28.27 1.25 -4.48
N ILE A 155 -27.05 1.12 -3.97
CA ILE A 155 -26.77 0.73 -2.59
C ILE A 155 -26.18 1.97 -1.90
N GLU A 156 -26.89 2.49 -0.91
CA GLU A 156 -26.56 3.73 -0.22
C GLU A 156 -26.37 3.46 1.28
N ILE A 157 -25.20 3.79 1.82
CA ILE A 157 -24.85 3.61 3.22
C ILE A 157 -24.44 4.99 3.73
N ASP A 158 -25.25 5.57 4.62
CA ASP A 158 -25.13 6.97 4.98
C ASP A 158 -25.28 7.19 6.50
N ASN A 159 -24.75 8.30 7.00
CA ASN A 159 -24.86 8.77 8.38
C ASN A 159 -24.56 7.69 9.45
N ALA A 160 -23.28 7.33 9.57
CA ALA A 160 -22.74 6.37 10.53
C ALA A 160 -23.28 4.93 10.38
N SER A 161 -23.76 4.56 9.19
CA SER A 161 -24.34 3.24 8.93
C SER A 161 -23.31 2.23 8.45
N THR A 162 -23.61 0.94 8.58
CA THR A 162 -22.71 -0.14 8.16
C THR A 162 -23.45 -1.21 7.38
N LEU A 163 -22.91 -1.59 6.22
CA LEU A 163 -23.32 -2.80 5.49
C LEU A 163 -22.21 -3.85 5.56
N ASN A 164 -22.53 -5.03 6.09
CA ASN A 164 -21.66 -6.20 6.12
C ASN A 164 -22.13 -7.24 5.09
N ILE A 165 -21.23 -7.79 4.30
CA ILE A 165 -21.49 -8.95 3.44
C ILE A 165 -20.42 -10.01 3.68
N LEU A 166 -20.83 -11.14 4.25
CA LEU A 166 -19.93 -12.18 4.74
C LEU A 166 -20.19 -13.49 3.98
N GLY A 167 -19.20 -13.93 3.21
CA GLY A 167 -19.24 -15.18 2.45
C GLY A 167 -18.36 -16.26 3.08
N THR A 168 -18.79 -17.52 2.97
CA THR A 168 -17.99 -18.68 3.40
C THR A 168 -17.99 -19.76 2.31
N ASN A 169 -16.94 -20.60 2.30
CA ASN A 169 -16.74 -21.68 1.34
C ASN A 169 -16.87 -21.26 -0.14
N THR A 170 -16.38 -20.08 -0.47
CA THR A 170 -16.52 -19.48 -1.81
C THR A 170 -15.42 -19.87 -2.79
N LYS A 171 -14.40 -20.62 -2.35
CA LYS A 171 -13.24 -21.00 -3.18
C LYS A 171 -13.65 -21.96 -4.29
N GLY A 172 -13.44 -21.54 -5.54
CA GLY A 172 -13.80 -22.35 -6.72
C GLY A 172 -15.30 -22.43 -7.01
N ILE A 173 -16.12 -21.67 -6.27
CA ILE A 173 -17.58 -21.63 -6.41
C ILE A 173 -18.01 -20.16 -6.56
N ASN A 174 -19.08 -19.91 -7.31
CA ASN A 174 -19.66 -18.57 -7.33
C ASN A 174 -20.17 -18.20 -5.94
N GLY A 175 -19.97 -16.95 -5.54
CA GLY A 175 -20.25 -16.44 -4.20
C GLY A 175 -19.98 -14.95 -4.11
N GLN A 176 -20.48 -14.16 -5.06
CA GLN A 176 -20.22 -12.72 -5.11
C GLN A 176 -20.90 -12.00 -3.95
N ALA A 177 -20.29 -10.92 -3.45
CA ALA A 177 -21.00 -10.01 -2.56
C ALA A 177 -22.02 -9.21 -3.36
N ILE A 178 -21.56 -8.46 -4.37
CA ILE A 178 -22.41 -7.59 -5.19
C ILE A 178 -22.13 -7.85 -6.67
N GLN A 179 -23.14 -8.21 -7.43
CA GLN A 179 -23.06 -8.38 -8.88
C GLN A 179 -24.02 -7.43 -9.59
N LEU A 180 -23.53 -6.71 -10.59
CA LEU A 180 -24.37 -5.84 -11.41
C LEU A 180 -24.71 -6.53 -12.75
N ASP A 181 -25.91 -6.33 -13.30
CA ASP A 181 -26.23 -6.79 -14.66
C ASP A 181 -25.87 -5.76 -15.74
N SER A 182 -25.81 -4.49 -15.36
CA SER A 182 -25.58 -3.32 -16.20
C SER A 182 -24.92 -2.22 -15.38
N THR A 183 -23.94 -1.56 -15.99
CA THR A 183 -23.22 -0.42 -15.41
C THR A 183 -24.03 0.88 -15.44
N ALA A 184 -25.06 0.97 -16.30
CA ALA A 184 -25.77 2.21 -16.54
C ALA A 184 -26.67 2.58 -15.34
N GLY A 185 -26.26 3.62 -14.60
CA GLY A 185 -27.03 4.18 -13.49
C GLY A 185 -27.01 3.36 -12.21
N THR A 186 -26.11 2.37 -12.10
CA THR A 186 -26.00 1.48 -10.93
C THR A 186 -24.76 1.83 -10.11
N GLY A 187 -24.88 1.98 -8.79
CA GLY A 187 -23.75 2.41 -7.96
C GLY A 187 -23.82 2.04 -6.48
N ILE A 188 -22.66 2.16 -5.83
CA ILE A 188 -22.47 1.96 -4.40
C ILE A 188 -21.94 3.26 -3.80
N PHE A 189 -22.68 3.80 -2.86
CA PHE A 189 -22.43 5.11 -2.25
C PHE A 189 -22.27 4.95 -0.74
N VAL A 190 -21.11 5.31 -0.20
CA VAL A 190 -20.78 5.19 1.22
C VAL A 190 -20.38 6.56 1.75
N LYS A 191 -21.19 7.15 2.62
CA LYS A 191 -21.05 8.56 3.02
C LYS A 191 -21.19 8.78 4.53
N ASN A 192 -20.59 9.86 5.02
CA ASN A 192 -20.80 10.40 6.37
C ASN A 192 -20.56 9.39 7.50
N ASP A 193 -19.29 9.01 7.71
CA ASP A 193 -18.82 8.06 8.74
C ASP A 193 -19.38 6.64 8.59
N SER A 194 -19.73 6.27 7.36
CA SER A 194 -20.33 4.96 7.07
C SER A 194 -19.29 3.94 6.63
N THR A 195 -19.67 2.66 6.66
CA THR A 195 -18.80 1.54 6.29
C THR A 195 -19.49 0.55 5.37
N LEU A 196 -18.83 0.21 4.25
CA LEU A 196 -19.07 -1.06 3.56
C LEU A 196 -17.94 -2.04 3.91
N PHE A 197 -18.32 -3.21 4.43
CA PHE A 197 -17.40 -4.28 4.79
C PHE A 197 -17.78 -5.58 4.09
N ILE A 198 -16.87 -6.12 3.28
CA ILE A 198 -17.04 -7.37 2.54
C ILE A 198 -15.91 -8.33 2.91
N ASP A 199 -16.26 -9.56 3.30
CA ASP A 199 -15.29 -10.57 3.76
C ASP A 199 -15.63 -11.97 3.25
N GLY A 200 -14.61 -12.73 2.83
CA GLY A 200 -14.70 -14.17 2.53
C GLY A 200 -15.50 -14.54 1.26
N THR A 201 -16.00 -13.55 0.54
CA THR A 201 -16.77 -13.76 -0.70
C THR A 201 -15.90 -14.29 -1.85
N ASN A 202 -16.49 -14.79 -2.93
CA ASN A 202 -15.72 -15.14 -4.12
C ASN A 202 -15.15 -13.87 -4.77
N ARG A 203 -15.99 -12.85 -4.93
CA ARG A 203 -15.61 -11.52 -5.41
C ARG A 203 -16.39 -10.48 -4.61
N GLY A 204 -15.75 -9.37 -4.29
CA GLY A 204 -16.40 -8.28 -3.56
C GLY A 204 -17.48 -7.62 -4.39
N TYR A 205 -17.10 -7.03 -5.52
CA TYR A 205 -18.07 -6.54 -6.51
C TYR A 205 -17.65 -6.81 -7.95
N VAL A 206 -18.63 -6.95 -8.85
CA VAL A 206 -18.39 -7.25 -10.27
C VAL A 206 -19.25 -6.43 -11.22
N ASN A 207 -18.78 -6.32 -12.47
CA ASN A 207 -19.41 -5.63 -13.59
C ASN A 207 -19.43 -4.10 -13.44
N SER A 208 -18.28 -3.54 -13.05
CA SER A 208 -17.94 -2.12 -13.22
C SER A 208 -18.94 -1.07 -12.69
N PRO A 209 -19.35 -1.13 -11.41
CA PRO A 209 -20.20 -0.10 -10.79
C PRO A 209 -19.55 1.28 -10.75
N GLU A 210 -20.38 2.30 -10.55
CA GLU A 210 -19.91 3.56 -9.97
C GLU A 210 -19.76 3.38 -8.45
N ILE A 211 -18.57 3.66 -7.92
CA ILE A 211 -18.27 3.64 -6.49
C ILE A 211 -17.91 5.06 -6.05
N TYR A 212 -18.61 5.54 -5.03
CA TYR A 212 -18.35 6.84 -4.42
C TYR A 212 -18.30 6.70 -2.90
N VAL A 213 -17.16 7.03 -2.32
CA VAL A 213 -16.88 6.94 -0.89
C VAL A 213 -16.46 8.31 -0.38
N GLU A 214 -17.20 8.86 0.58
CA GLU A 214 -16.95 10.19 1.14
C GLU A 214 -17.01 10.15 2.67
N ASN A 215 -15.98 10.66 3.35
CA ASN A 215 -15.89 10.66 4.82
C ASN A 215 -16.14 9.27 5.44
N SER A 216 -15.72 8.19 4.77
CA SER A 216 -16.23 6.84 5.05
C SER A 216 -15.18 5.74 4.83
N LYS A 217 -15.58 4.49 5.09
CA LYS A 217 -14.74 3.31 4.94
C LYS A 217 -15.29 2.34 3.89
N PHE A 218 -14.40 1.82 3.06
CA PHE A 218 -14.72 0.79 2.07
C PHE A 218 -13.69 -0.32 2.15
N ILE A 219 -14.10 -1.49 2.63
CA ILE A 219 -13.19 -2.59 2.97
C ILE A 219 -13.66 -3.87 2.28
N VAL A 220 -12.77 -4.46 1.48
CA VAL A 220 -12.98 -5.76 0.82
C VAL A 220 -11.79 -6.66 1.10
N GLN A 221 -12.04 -7.81 1.73
CA GLN A 221 -10.96 -8.69 2.14
C GLN A 221 -11.26 -10.17 1.96
N ASN A 222 -10.17 -10.96 1.92
CA ASN A 222 -10.19 -12.43 1.88
C ASN A 222 -11.07 -13.00 0.76
N CYS A 223 -11.19 -12.29 -0.36
CA CYS A 223 -11.94 -12.80 -1.50
C CYS A 223 -11.20 -13.98 -2.11
N THR A 224 -11.91 -15.04 -2.48
CA THR A 224 -11.29 -16.24 -3.08
C THR A 224 -11.00 -16.11 -4.58
N SER A 225 -11.28 -14.93 -5.14
CA SER A 225 -10.94 -14.41 -6.47
C SER A 225 -10.77 -12.87 -6.36
N ASN A 226 -10.76 -12.12 -7.46
CA ASN A 226 -10.69 -10.65 -7.46
C ASN A 226 -11.67 -10.00 -6.47
N ALA A 227 -11.20 -9.06 -5.67
CA ALA A 227 -12.07 -8.27 -4.81
C ALA A 227 -12.94 -7.30 -5.61
N SER A 228 -12.42 -6.74 -6.70
CA SER A 228 -13.19 -5.89 -7.61
C SER A 228 -12.91 -6.18 -9.08
N ASN A 229 -13.91 -5.94 -9.92
CA ASN A 229 -13.83 -6.05 -11.37
C ASN A 229 -14.37 -4.77 -12.05
N GLY A 230 -13.50 -3.78 -12.21
CA GLY A 230 -13.74 -2.56 -12.99
C GLY A 230 -14.58 -1.50 -12.27
N GLY A 231 -15.08 -0.55 -13.06
CA GLY A 231 -15.95 0.54 -12.57
C GLY A 231 -15.22 1.86 -12.41
N VAL A 232 -15.90 2.88 -11.91
CA VAL A 232 -15.25 4.16 -11.54
C VAL A 232 -15.21 4.21 -10.03
N PHE A 233 -14.05 4.53 -9.47
CA PHE A 233 -13.87 4.58 -8.02
C PHE A 233 -13.46 5.99 -7.59
N THR A 234 -14.27 6.63 -6.76
CA THR A 234 -13.98 7.93 -6.16
C THR A 234 -13.92 7.80 -4.63
N ALA A 235 -12.80 8.23 -4.04
CA ALA A 235 -12.58 8.29 -2.60
C ALA A 235 -12.26 9.73 -2.17
N ILE A 236 -13.02 10.26 -1.22
CA ILE A 236 -12.85 11.61 -0.69
C ILE A 236 -12.84 11.53 0.84
N ASN A 237 -11.78 11.99 1.49
CA ASN A 237 -11.64 11.93 2.96
C ASN A 237 -11.94 10.53 3.54
N SER A 238 -11.45 9.47 2.90
CA SER A 238 -11.92 8.11 3.15
C SER A 238 -10.81 7.09 3.34
N GLU A 239 -11.14 5.99 4.02
CA GLU A 239 -10.26 4.83 4.24
C GLU A 239 -10.71 3.68 3.32
N ILE A 240 -9.84 3.31 2.37
CA ILE A 240 -10.13 2.28 1.35
C ILE A 240 -9.17 1.12 1.52
N LYS A 241 -9.69 -0.11 1.64
CA LYS A 241 -8.88 -1.31 1.89
C LYS A 241 -9.26 -2.48 1.00
N PHE A 242 -8.27 -3.06 0.32
CA PHE A 242 -8.39 -4.29 -0.45
C PHE A 242 -7.32 -5.29 -0.03
N LEU A 243 -7.68 -6.26 0.82
CA LEU A 243 -6.71 -7.06 1.57
C LEU A 243 -6.82 -8.56 1.30
N ASN A 244 -5.70 -9.25 1.13
CA ASN A 244 -5.62 -10.71 1.15
C ASN A 244 -6.51 -11.43 0.12
N ASN A 245 -6.72 -10.82 -1.05
CA ASN A 245 -7.61 -11.38 -2.06
C ASN A 245 -6.84 -12.31 -2.99
N ASN A 246 -7.42 -13.45 -3.35
CA ASN A 246 -6.84 -14.44 -4.27
C ASN A 246 -6.97 -14.03 -5.75
N GLY A 247 -6.93 -12.73 -6.03
CA GLY A 247 -7.00 -12.09 -7.35
C GLY A 247 -6.53 -10.64 -7.27
N HIS A 248 -7.10 -9.75 -8.09
CA HIS A 248 -6.85 -8.30 -7.95
C HIS A 248 -7.45 -7.74 -6.66
N GLY A 249 -6.79 -6.74 -6.08
CA GLY A 249 -7.35 -5.89 -5.02
C GLY A 249 -8.38 -4.91 -5.59
N LEU A 250 -7.92 -3.72 -5.96
CA LEU A 250 -8.71 -2.67 -6.59
C LEU A 250 -8.50 -2.64 -8.10
N SER A 251 -9.48 -3.12 -8.86
CA SER A 251 -9.57 -2.97 -10.31
C SER A 251 -10.62 -1.94 -10.67
N ALA A 252 -10.23 -0.90 -11.40
CA ALA A 252 -11.13 0.16 -11.84
C ALA A 252 -10.80 0.63 -13.27
N ALA A 253 -11.75 1.27 -13.93
CA ALA A 253 -11.47 2.11 -15.09
C ALA A 253 -10.67 3.34 -14.66
N THR A 254 -11.17 4.07 -13.68
CA THR A 254 -10.50 5.21 -13.06
C THR A 254 -10.54 5.13 -11.55
N LEU A 255 -9.47 5.60 -10.91
CA LEU A 255 -9.40 5.84 -9.48
C LEU A 255 -9.13 7.33 -9.22
N THR A 256 -10.02 7.98 -8.48
CA THR A 256 -9.84 9.36 -8.02
C THR A 256 -9.79 9.36 -6.50
N ALA A 257 -8.69 9.84 -5.93
CA ALA A 257 -8.44 9.88 -4.50
C ALA A 257 -8.12 11.32 -4.06
N VAL A 258 -8.89 11.80 -3.10
CA VAL A 258 -8.77 13.14 -2.52
C VAL A 258 -8.74 12.99 -1.00
N ASN A 259 -7.66 13.45 -0.35
CA ASN A 259 -7.46 13.35 1.09
C ASN A 259 -7.79 11.95 1.65
N SER A 260 -7.38 10.89 0.96
CA SER A 260 -7.82 9.52 1.29
C SER A 260 -6.63 8.59 1.51
N ASN A 261 -6.84 7.57 2.33
CA ASN A 261 -5.87 6.51 2.58
C ASN A 261 -6.32 5.24 1.86
N ILE A 262 -5.52 4.77 0.90
CA ILE A 262 -5.79 3.57 0.12
C ILE A 262 -4.74 2.52 0.45
N THR A 263 -5.19 1.37 0.94
CA THR A 263 -4.31 0.23 1.26
C THR A 263 -4.71 -1.00 0.47
N THR A 264 -3.79 -1.53 -0.34
CA THR A 264 -3.98 -2.78 -1.07
C THR A 264 -2.84 -3.74 -0.77
N ASN A 265 -3.06 -4.70 0.12
CA ASN A 265 -2.00 -5.58 0.59
C ASN A 265 -2.34 -7.06 0.42
N GLY A 266 -1.34 -7.87 0.08
CA GLY A 266 -1.48 -9.33 0.05
C GLY A 266 -2.46 -9.81 -1.01
N ASN A 267 -2.58 -9.14 -2.16
CA ASN A 267 -3.44 -9.60 -3.25
C ASN A 267 -2.65 -10.51 -4.21
N ALA A 268 -3.26 -11.59 -4.70
CA ALA A 268 -2.58 -12.55 -5.57
C ALA A 268 -2.13 -11.91 -6.90
N PHE A 269 -2.87 -10.94 -7.41
CA PHE A 269 -2.51 -10.18 -8.60
C PHE A 269 -2.20 -8.73 -8.23
N TYR A 270 -2.55 -7.75 -9.08
CA TYR A 270 -2.32 -6.33 -8.77
C TYR A 270 -3.05 -5.88 -7.49
N GLY A 271 -2.35 -5.12 -6.65
CA GLY A 271 -2.96 -4.33 -5.59
C GLY A 271 -3.95 -3.32 -6.16
N ILE A 272 -3.49 -2.50 -7.12
CA ILE A 272 -4.29 -1.57 -7.90
C ILE A 272 -4.05 -1.78 -9.39
N THR A 273 -5.11 -1.92 -10.18
CA THR A 273 -5.04 -1.84 -11.65
C THR A 273 -6.09 -0.88 -12.18
N VAL A 274 -5.64 0.15 -12.89
CA VAL A 274 -6.52 1.11 -13.57
C VAL A 274 -6.43 0.97 -15.09
N ILE A 275 -7.57 1.10 -15.77
CA ILE A 275 -7.62 1.01 -17.24
C ILE A 275 -7.24 2.35 -17.86
N SER A 276 -7.84 3.45 -17.40
CA SER A 276 -7.75 4.77 -18.04
C SER A 276 -7.17 5.86 -17.16
N GLY A 277 -7.14 5.72 -15.83
CA GLY A 277 -6.40 6.69 -15.04
C GLY A 277 -6.46 6.55 -13.52
N LEU A 278 -5.54 7.25 -12.87
CA LEU A 278 -5.41 7.34 -11.42
C LEU A 278 -5.07 8.79 -11.06
N SER A 279 -5.76 9.38 -10.10
CA SER A 279 -5.38 10.67 -9.53
C SER A 279 -5.33 10.61 -8.02
N ALA A 280 -4.27 11.15 -7.45
CA ALA A 280 -4.07 11.30 -6.01
C ALA A 280 -3.70 12.75 -5.71
N ASP A 281 -4.50 13.42 -4.89
CA ASP A 281 -4.21 14.78 -4.46
C ASP A 281 -3.05 14.85 -3.46
N LYS A 282 -2.60 16.06 -3.15
CA LYS A 282 -1.51 16.35 -2.21
C LYS A 282 -1.67 15.80 -0.79
N THR A 283 -2.83 15.28 -0.42
CA THR A 283 -3.13 14.75 0.92
C THR A 283 -3.41 13.26 0.91
N THR A 284 -3.34 12.62 -0.25
CA THR A 284 -3.66 11.21 -0.43
C THR A 284 -2.44 10.34 -0.14
N GLU A 285 -2.67 9.25 0.59
CA GLU A 285 -1.71 8.18 0.83
C GLU A 285 -2.16 6.89 0.14
N ILE A 286 -1.26 6.27 -0.63
CA ILE A 286 -1.47 4.96 -1.27
C ILE A 286 -0.37 4.01 -0.81
N ILE A 287 -0.76 2.91 -0.16
CA ILE A 287 0.11 1.82 0.26
C ILE A 287 -0.31 0.56 -0.50
N SER A 288 0.56 0.03 -1.34
CA SER A 288 0.31 -1.18 -2.12
C SER A 288 1.46 -2.17 -1.96
N ASN A 289 1.37 -3.02 -0.94
CA ASN A 289 2.47 -3.89 -0.53
C ASN A 289 2.15 -5.39 -0.67
N GLU A 290 3.17 -6.23 -0.83
CA GLU A 290 3.03 -7.69 -0.76
C GLU A 290 2.02 -8.29 -1.76
N ASN A 291 1.78 -7.60 -2.89
CA ASN A 291 0.89 -8.07 -3.94
C ASN A 291 1.63 -8.88 -5.01
N GLY A 292 0.88 -9.58 -5.86
CA GLY A 292 1.43 -10.29 -7.02
C GLY A 292 1.98 -11.69 -6.76
N TYR A 293 1.68 -12.32 -5.61
CA TYR A 293 2.18 -13.68 -5.31
C TYR A 293 1.60 -14.79 -6.21
N GLY A 294 0.62 -14.46 -7.06
CA GLY A 294 0.09 -15.33 -8.10
C GLY A 294 1.00 -15.43 -9.33
N PHE A 295 0.40 -15.75 -10.48
CA PHE A 295 1.14 -15.91 -11.73
C PHE A 295 1.38 -14.59 -12.49
N THR A 296 0.78 -13.49 -12.03
CA THR A 296 0.85 -12.13 -12.57
C THR A 296 0.53 -11.15 -11.44
N GLY A 297 0.79 -9.86 -11.60
CA GLY A 297 0.42 -8.85 -10.61
C GLY A 297 1.49 -7.82 -10.37
N GLY A 298 1.43 -7.17 -9.22
CA GLY A 298 2.30 -6.04 -8.87
C GLY A 298 1.59 -5.09 -7.91
N ALA A 299 2.22 -3.97 -7.58
CA ALA A 299 1.58 -2.99 -6.72
C ALA A 299 0.53 -2.18 -7.48
N ILE A 300 0.95 -1.45 -8.52
CA ILE A 300 0.11 -0.55 -9.32
C ILE A 300 0.35 -0.79 -10.81
N ARG A 301 -0.74 -0.95 -11.57
CA ARG A 301 -0.71 -1.00 -13.03
C ARG A 301 -1.54 0.11 -13.67
N ILE A 302 -0.89 0.89 -14.53
CA ILE A 302 -1.50 1.89 -15.43
C ILE A 302 -1.58 1.28 -16.83
N TYR A 303 -2.74 0.71 -17.17
CA TYR A 303 -2.82 -0.32 -18.21
C TYR A 303 -2.82 0.16 -19.66
N LEU A 304 -3.67 1.13 -20.03
CA LEU A 304 -3.74 1.59 -21.42
C LEU A 304 -2.62 2.60 -21.72
N SER A 305 -2.14 2.61 -22.96
CA SER A 305 -1.15 3.61 -23.41
C SER A 305 -1.63 5.05 -23.38
N LYS A 306 -2.95 5.26 -23.36
CA LYS A 306 -3.59 6.57 -23.20
C LYS A 306 -4.01 6.87 -21.76
N ALA A 307 -3.77 5.96 -20.83
CA ALA A 307 -4.13 6.18 -19.44
C ALA A 307 -3.27 7.30 -18.84
N ILE A 308 -3.85 8.07 -17.92
CA ILE A 308 -3.15 9.16 -17.24
C ILE A 308 -3.16 8.86 -15.74
N ALA A 309 -1.97 8.79 -15.15
CA ALA A 309 -1.80 8.73 -13.70
C ALA A 309 -1.09 10.00 -13.22
N LYS A 310 -1.66 10.64 -12.20
CA LYS A 310 -1.14 11.88 -11.63
C LYS A 310 -1.12 11.81 -10.10
N PHE A 311 0.05 12.08 -9.53
CA PHE A 311 0.27 12.15 -8.09
C PHE A 311 0.75 13.56 -7.76
N GLU A 312 -0.07 14.34 -7.07
CA GLU A 312 0.22 15.75 -6.77
C GLU A 312 1.31 15.91 -5.71
N ALA A 313 1.98 17.06 -5.71
CA ALA A 313 2.98 17.42 -4.72
C ALA A 313 2.41 17.34 -3.29
N GLY A 314 2.95 16.45 -2.45
CA GLY A 314 2.48 16.15 -1.09
C GLY A 314 1.83 14.77 -0.94
N SER A 315 1.41 14.13 -2.04
CA SER A 315 0.91 12.75 -2.01
C SER A 315 2.00 11.77 -1.56
N VAL A 316 1.60 10.67 -0.91
CA VAL A 316 2.52 9.64 -0.40
C VAL A 316 2.19 8.29 -1.03
N ILE A 317 3.16 7.67 -1.69
CA ILE A 317 2.98 6.42 -2.42
C ILE A 317 4.07 5.43 -2.00
N THR A 318 3.66 4.31 -1.42
CA THR A 318 4.53 3.22 -0.98
C THR A 318 4.16 1.93 -1.69
N MET A 319 5.15 1.30 -2.33
CA MET A 319 5.00 0.04 -3.06
C MET A 319 6.14 -0.90 -2.71
N ASN A 320 5.96 -1.68 -1.63
CA ASN A 320 7.02 -2.48 -1.04
C ASN A 320 6.72 -3.98 -1.06
N LYS A 321 7.77 -4.79 -1.18
CA LYS A 321 7.70 -6.26 -1.00
C LYS A 321 6.71 -6.95 -1.94
N ASN A 322 6.39 -6.35 -3.08
CA ASN A 322 5.55 -7.00 -4.06
C ASN A 322 6.34 -8.14 -4.72
N TYR A 323 5.65 -9.24 -4.99
CA TYR A 323 6.22 -10.44 -5.64
C TYR A 323 6.32 -10.29 -7.16
N ARG A 324 6.08 -9.07 -7.65
CA ARG A 324 6.12 -8.63 -9.04
C ARG A 324 6.50 -7.14 -9.08
N ASN A 325 6.52 -6.56 -10.27
CA ASN A 325 6.71 -5.12 -10.50
C ASN A 325 5.95 -4.25 -9.48
N ALA A 326 6.63 -3.28 -8.87
CA ALA A 326 5.97 -2.29 -8.02
C ALA A 326 5.07 -1.38 -8.88
N LEU A 327 5.63 -0.79 -9.93
CA LEU A 327 4.89 0.02 -10.90
C LEU A 327 5.01 -0.53 -12.31
N GLU A 328 3.88 -0.92 -12.90
CA GLU A 328 3.76 -1.16 -14.34
C GLU A 328 3.11 0.05 -15.02
N ASN A 329 3.87 0.78 -15.83
CA ASN A 329 3.38 1.94 -16.56
C ASN A 329 3.37 1.69 -18.07
N TYR A 330 2.18 1.69 -18.66
CA TYR A 330 2.01 1.73 -20.12
C TYR A 330 1.55 3.10 -20.61
N GLY A 331 0.96 3.92 -19.72
CA GLY A 331 0.38 5.22 -20.04
C GLY A 331 1.31 6.40 -19.75
N VAL A 332 0.72 7.54 -19.37
CA VAL A 332 1.46 8.73 -18.92
C VAL A 332 1.30 8.83 -17.42
N THR A 333 2.40 8.66 -16.70
CA THR A 333 2.45 8.74 -15.24
C THR A 333 3.35 9.89 -14.82
N THR A 334 2.82 10.79 -14.00
CA THR A 334 3.58 11.92 -13.43
C THR A 334 3.43 11.93 -11.92
N PHE A 335 4.57 11.82 -11.25
CA PHE A 335 4.72 12.21 -9.85
C PHE A 335 5.24 13.64 -9.83
N GLU A 336 4.46 14.58 -9.31
CA GLU A 336 4.90 15.97 -9.19
C GLU A 336 6.00 16.11 -8.13
N ASP A 337 6.93 17.04 -8.33
CA ASP A 337 7.95 17.36 -7.33
C ASP A 337 7.31 17.72 -5.99
N GLY A 338 7.77 17.04 -4.94
CA GLY A 338 7.18 17.13 -3.59
C GLY A 338 6.20 16.01 -3.26
N SER A 339 5.83 15.15 -4.20
CA SER A 339 5.25 13.84 -3.88
C SER A 339 6.33 12.90 -3.30
N ILE A 340 5.95 12.04 -2.36
CA ILE A 340 6.83 11.07 -1.72
C ILE A 340 6.58 9.71 -2.37
N LEU A 341 7.61 9.16 -3.01
CA LEU A 341 7.56 7.86 -3.67
C LEU A 341 8.58 6.91 -3.04
N THR A 342 8.12 5.76 -2.57
CA THR A 342 8.96 4.69 -2.01
C THR A 342 8.64 3.36 -2.69
N ILE A 343 9.65 2.76 -3.30
CA ILE A 343 9.60 1.50 -4.04
C ILE A 343 10.76 0.63 -3.55
N THR A 344 10.48 -0.30 -2.64
CA THR A 344 11.55 -1.09 -2.02
C THR A 344 11.24 -2.57 -1.90
N GLU A 345 12.28 -3.40 -1.96
CA GLU A 345 12.20 -4.84 -1.69
C GLU A 345 11.22 -5.61 -2.63
N ASN A 346 10.90 -5.08 -3.81
CA ASN A 346 10.04 -5.78 -4.78
C ASN A 346 10.86 -6.83 -5.55
N ASN A 347 10.22 -7.95 -5.93
CA ASN A 347 10.90 -9.07 -6.55
C ASN A 347 10.14 -9.53 -7.82
N GLU A 348 10.75 -9.46 -9.00
CA GLU A 348 10.14 -9.84 -10.27
C GLU A 348 10.92 -10.98 -10.95
N THR A 349 10.19 -11.99 -11.45
CA THR A 349 10.79 -13.12 -12.17
C THR A 349 11.26 -12.78 -13.58
N ASP A 350 10.85 -11.63 -14.09
CA ASP A 350 11.22 -11.10 -15.40
C ASP A 350 11.99 -9.78 -15.22
N ASN A 351 11.42 -8.64 -15.65
CA ASN A 351 12.12 -7.36 -15.77
C ASN A 351 11.49 -6.27 -14.89
N GLY A 352 12.29 -5.33 -14.38
CA GLY A 352 11.79 -4.07 -13.83
C GLY A 352 11.15 -4.16 -12.44
N ALA A 353 11.75 -4.87 -11.49
CA ALA A 353 11.09 -5.21 -10.22
C ALA A 353 10.58 -3.97 -9.46
N GLY A 354 11.36 -2.89 -9.42
CA GLY A 354 10.86 -1.59 -8.98
C GLY A 354 9.85 -1.02 -9.99
N ILE A 355 10.32 -0.70 -11.19
CA ILE A 355 9.53 -0.05 -12.24
C ILE A 355 9.69 -0.77 -13.57
N PHE A 356 8.57 -1.08 -14.20
CA PHE A 356 8.48 -1.49 -15.60
C PHE A 356 7.75 -0.41 -16.40
N ASN A 357 8.48 0.31 -17.25
CA ASN A 357 7.95 1.41 -18.05
C ASN A 357 7.93 1.10 -19.55
N LYS A 358 6.75 1.20 -20.17
CA LYS A 358 6.53 1.20 -21.63
C LYS A 358 5.81 2.46 -22.12
N GLY A 359 5.48 3.37 -21.20
CA GLY A 359 4.81 4.62 -21.48
C GLY A 359 5.73 5.83 -21.23
N THR A 360 5.16 6.92 -20.75
CA THR A 360 5.90 8.09 -20.26
C THR A 360 5.83 8.12 -18.74
N LEU A 361 6.98 8.22 -18.09
CA LEU A 361 7.08 8.29 -16.63
C LEU A 361 7.97 9.46 -16.20
N THR A 362 7.49 10.28 -15.28
CA THR A 362 8.27 11.31 -14.59
C THR A 362 8.25 11.04 -13.10
N LEU A 363 9.43 10.82 -12.53
CA LEU A 363 9.63 10.63 -11.09
C LEU A 363 9.75 11.98 -10.37
N PRO A 364 9.38 12.08 -9.09
CA PRO A 364 9.62 13.28 -8.29
C PRO A 364 11.08 13.34 -7.82
N ILE A 365 11.55 14.52 -7.42
CA ILE A 365 12.78 14.61 -6.62
C ILE A 365 12.68 13.77 -5.34
N ASN A 366 13.81 13.23 -4.86
CA ASN A 366 13.87 12.42 -3.63
C ASN A 366 12.99 11.16 -3.64
N ALA A 367 12.68 10.59 -4.81
CA ALA A 367 12.11 9.25 -4.85
C ALA A 367 13.11 8.22 -4.32
N ASN A 368 12.61 7.17 -3.65
CA ASN A 368 13.42 6.06 -3.18
C ASN A 368 13.03 4.77 -3.92
N ILE A 369 13.96 4.24 -4.70
CA ILE A 369 13.85 3.02 -5.51
C ILE A 369 15.09 2.16 -5.22
N THR A 370 15.05 1.41 -4.12
CA THR A 370 16.20 0.64 -3.64
C THR A 370 15.81 -0.79 -3.28
N LEU A 371 16.77 -1.71 -3.27
CA LEU A 371 16.58 -3.10 -2.83
C LEU A 371 15.58 -3.91 -3.67
N ASN A 372 15.28 -3.47 -4.89
CA ASN A 372 14.39 -4.20 -5.80
C ASN A 372 15.20 -5.23 -6.60
N LYS A 373 14.60 -6.39 -6.87
CA LYS A 373 15.27 -7.52 -7.51
C LYS A 373 14.50 -8.07 -8.70
N ALA A 374 15.10 -8.00 -9.89
CA ALA A 374 14.61 -8.65 -11.09
C ALA A 374 15.47 -9.88 -11.43
N ASN A 375 14.87 -10.98 -11.88
CA ASN A 375 15.65 -12.14 -12.32
C ASN A 375 16.32 -11.93 -13.68
N GLN A 376 15.81 -11.00 -14.51
CA GLN A 376 16.39 -10.70 -15.82
C GLN A 376 17.00 -9.30 -15.84
N LEU A 377 16.25 -8.28 -16.23
CA LEU A 377 16.80 -6.97 -16.55
C LEU A 377 16.19 -5.87 -15.68
N GLY A 378 16.99 -4.90 -15.26
CA GLY A 378 16.48 -3.71 -14.58
C GLY A 378 15.93 -4.04 -13.20
N GLY A 379 16.78 -4.26 -12.19
CA GLY A 379 16.32 -4.52 -10.82
C GLY A 379 15.48 -3.35 -10.29
N GLY A 380 16.04 -2.14 -10.40
CA GLY A 380 15.34 -0.89 -10.10
C GLY A 380 14.35 -0.51 -11.19
N VAL A 381 14.86 -0.32 -12.41
CA VAL A 381 14.10 0.18 -13.55
C VAL A 381 14.36 -0.64 -14.81
N TYR A 382 13.27 -1.10 -15.44
CA TYR A 382 13.25 -1.48 -16.85
C TYR A 382 12.47 -0.43 -17.65
N ASN A 383 13.15 0.29 -18.54
CA ASN A 383 12.55 1.31 -19.38
C ASN A 383 12.57 0.95 -20.87
N ALA A 384 11.39 0.89 -21.47
CA ALA A 384 11.19 0.75 -22.92
C ALA A 384 10.30 1.87 -23.49
N GLY A 385 10.00 2.89 -22.69
CA GLY A 385 9.29 4.10 -23.09
C GLY A 385 10.14 5.34 -22.90
N THR A 386 9.54 6.41 -22.38
CA THR A 386 10.25 7.64 -21.99
C THR A 386 10.23 7.76 -20.47
N MET A 387 11.38 7.98 -19.85
CA MET A 387 11.49 8.14 -18.41
C MET A 387 12.37 9.34 -18.02
N ILE A 388 11.87 10.16 -17.10
CA ILE A 388 12.64 11.24 -16.47
C ILE A 388 12.84 10.86 -15.01
N ILE A 389 14.08 10.58 -14.64
CA ILE A 389 14.53 10.39 -13.27
C ILE A 389 15.00 11.74 -12.77
N SER A 390 14.25 12.31 -11.83
CA SER A 390 14.57 13.61 -11.23
C SER A 390 15.82 13.51 -10.35
N LYS A 391 16.47 14.66 -10.13
CA LYS A 391 17.63 14.77 -9.24
C LYS A 391 17.31 14.25 -7.84
N ASP A 392 18.35 13.84 -7.14
CA ASP A 392 18.27 13.35 -5.76
C ASP A 392 17.37 12.10 -5.61
N THR A 393 17.07 11.37 -6.69
CA THR A 393 16.37 10.06 -6.62
C THR A 393 17.35 9.01 -6.13
N ASP A 394 17.08 8.41 -4.98
CA ASP A 394 17.79 7.24 -4.46
C ASP A 394 17.46 6.03 -5.35
N LEU A 395 18.37 5.70 -6.27
CA LEU A 395 18.26 4.57 -7.19
C LEU A 395 19.57 3.79 -7.18
N TYR A 396 19.72 2.96 -6.16
CA TYR A 396 20.91 2.13 -5.96
C TYR A 396 20.53 0.87 -5.17
N ASN A 397 21.47 -0.07 -5.05
CA ASN A 397 21.26 -1.36 -4.37
C ASN A 397 20.05 -2.12 -4.90
N ASN A 398 19.73 -1.95 -6.18
CA ASN A 398 18.85 -2.87 -6.88
C ASN A 398 19.68 -3.95 -7.57
N HIS A 399 19.03 -5.05 -7.93
CA HIS A 399 19.70 -6.26 -8.40
C HIS A 399 18.97 -6.86 -9.60
N ALA A 400 19.70 -7.16 -10.67
CA ALA A 400 19.22 -7.81 -11.88
C ALA A 400 20.05 -9.06 -12.16
N GLY A 401 19.40 -10.18 -12.51
CA GLY A 401 20.12 -11.42 -12.78
C GLY A 401 20.91 -11.43 -14.08
N VAL A 402 20.57 -10.58 -15.05
CA VAL A 402 21.19 -10.53 -16.38
C VAL A 402 21.93 -9.21 -16.60
N ALA A 403 21.27 -8.06 -16.54
CA ALA A 403 21.91 -6.78 -16.79
C ALA A 403 21.15 -5.60 -16.18
N GLY A 404 21.89 -4.54 -15.85
CA GLY A 404 21.33 -3.29 -15.35
C GLY A 404 20.67 -3.48 -14.01
N ASP A 405 21.47 -3.69 -12.98
CA ASP A 405 21.01 -3.80 -11.60
C ASP A 405 20.06 -2.65 -11.21
N ASP A 406 20.45 -1.40 -11.48
CA ASP A 406 19.63 -0.24 -11.16
C ASP A 406 18.80 0.23 -12.36
N ILE A 407 19.41 0.32 -13.55
CA ILE A 407 18.73 0.78 -14.76
C ILE A 407 19.06 -0.14 -15.93
N TYR A 408 18.01 -0.62 -16.59
CA TYR A 408 18.06 -1.18 -17.94
C TYR A 408 17.13 -0.39 -18.87
N ASN A 409 17.68 0.24 -19.91
CA ASN A 409 16.96 1.11 -20.82
C ASN A 409 17.13 0.67 -22.28
N ILE A 410 15.98 0.50 -22.96
CA ILE A 410 15.85 0.32 -24.41
C ILE A 410 14.93 1.38 -25.04
N GLY A 411 14.57 2.42 -24.28
CA GLY A 411 13.81 3.57 -24.73
C GLY A 411 14.62 4.87 -24.58
N THR A 412 13.96 5.95 -24.15
CA THR A 412 14.61 7.22 -23.78
C THR A 412 14.58 7.39 -22.27
N ILE A 413 15.72 7.71 -21.68
CA ILE A 413 15.85 7.98 -20.24
C ILE A 413 16.72 9.21 -19.99
N THR A 414 16.36 9.99 -18.98
CA THR A 414 17.18 11.07 -18.43
C THR A 414 17.41 10.83 -16.95
N PHE A 415 18.66 10.90 -16.50
CA PHE A 415 19.04 10.75 -15.08
C PHE A 415 20.26 11.62 -14.74
N SER A 416 20.46 11.88 -13.43
CA SER A 416 21.58 12.68 -12.90
C SER A 416 22.70 11.80 -12.38
N SER A 417 23.80 12.40 -11.92
CA SER A 417 24.87 11.71 -11.18
C SER A 417 24.31 10.98 -9.95
N VAL A 418 25.04 9.95 -9.49
CA VAL A 418 24.75 9.24 -8.23
C VAL A 418 24.79 10.19 -7.03
N GLY A 419 24.11 9.81 -5.94
CA GLY A 419 24.14 10.55 -4.68
C GLY A 419 25.51 10.47 -3.97
N GLU A 420 25.87 11.52 -3.23
CA GLU A 420 27.17 11.62 -2.57
C GLU A 420 27.32 10.69 -1.34
N ASP A 421 26.20 10.28 -0.73
CA ASP A 421 26.16 9.50 0.52
C ASP A 421 25.67 8.06 0.31
N TRP A 422 25.60 7.61 -0.94
CA TRP A 422 25.14 6.25 -1.25
C TRP A 422 26.19 5.20 -0.91
N ILE A 423 25.74 4.09 -0.33
CA ILE A 423 26.59 2.98 0.13
C ILE A 423 26.07 1.69 -0.49
N LEU A 424 26.97 0.92 -1.09
CA LEU A 424 26.67 -0.38 -1.68
C LEU A 424 26.32 -1.42 -0.61
N ASP A 425 25.31 -2.24 -0.87
CA ASP A 425 24.80 -3.25 0.07
C ASP A 425 25.63 -4.54 0.14
N ASP A 426 26.50 -4.79 -0.83
CA ASP A 426 27.30 -6.01 -0.94
C ASP A 426 28.71 -5.89 -0.32
N CYS A 427 29.28 -4.69 -0.31
CA CYS A 427 30.65 -4.41 0.17
C CYS A 427 30.74 -3.27 1.20
N GLU A 428 29.65 -2.55 1.47
CA GLU A 428 29.62 -1.37 2.36
C GLU A 428 30.52 -0.20 1.88
N HIS A 429 31.00 -0.22 0.64
CA HIS A 429 31.78 0.86 0.06
C HIS A 429 30.89 1.99 -0.47
N ARG A 430 31.44 3.20 -0.48
CA ARG A 430 30.78 4.39 -1.02
C ARG A 430 30.63 4.30 -2.54
N ILE A 431 29.43 4.57 -3.03
CA ILE A 431 29.15 4.72 -4.45
C ILE A 431 29.73 6.05 -4.96
N ASN A 432 30.42 6.01 -6.09
CA ASN A 432 31.03 7.20 -6.69
C ASN A 432 30.67 7.41 -8.17
N GLY A 433 29.96 6.47 -8.80
CA GLY A 433 29.57 6.61 -10.21
C GLY A 433 28.49 5.63 -10.66
N TRP A 434 27.98 5.88 -11.87
CA TRP A 434 27.25 4.90 -12.64
C TRP A 434 28.22 4.11 -13.50
N TYR A 435 28.11 2.79 -13.49
CA TYR A 435 29.01 1.92 -14.23
C TYR A 435 28.23 1.02 -15.18
N ASP A 436 28.85 0.70 -16.32
CA ASP A 436 28.32 -0.29 -17.25
C ASP A 436 28.11 -1.64 -16.54
N ASP A 437 26.92 -2.19 -16.72
CA ASP A 437 26.46 -3.42 -16.08
C ASP A 437 25.70 -4.30 -17.09
N ALA A 438 26.27 -4.41 -18.29
CA ALA A 438 25.71 -5.19 -19.39
C ALA A 438 25.87 -6.70 -19.16
N GLU A 439 25.06 -7.52 -19.84
CA GLU A 439 25.03 -8.99 -19.64
C GLU A 439 26.40 -9.68 -19.76
N ASN A 440 27.24 -9.20 -20.67
CA ASN A 440 28.58 -9.77 -20.91
C ASN A 440 29.72 -8.94 -20.29
N SER A 441 29.37 -7.86 -19.59
CA SER A 441 30.28 -6.86 -19.01
C SER A 441 29.62 -6.30 -17.75
N ARG A 442 29.41 -7.17 -16.76
CA ARG A 442 28.87 -6.78 -15.45
C ARG A 442 29.94 -6.02 -14.68
N TRP A 443 29.53 -5.03 -13.88
CA TRP A 443 30.46 -4.27 -13.05
C TRP A 443 31.28 -5.19 -12.12
N GLU A 444 32.59 -4.95 -12.04
CA GLU A 444 33.52 -5.69 -11.17
C GLU A 444 34.73 -4.82 -10.81
N ALA A 445 34.81 -4.35 -9.57
CA ALA A 445 35.90 -3.50 -9.07
C ALA A 445 36.90 -4.25 -8.14
N HIS A 446 36.58 -5.48 -7.75
CA HIS A 446 37.32 -6.27 -6.76
C HIS A 446 38.20 -7.35 -7.40
N ASP A 447 37.91 -7.79 -8.64
CA ASP A 447 38.76 -8.70 -9.40
C ASP A 447 39.75 -7.95 -10.31
N LYS A 448 41.02 -7.87 -9.88
CA LYS A 448 42.09 -7.21 -10.66
C LYS A 448 42.37 -7.85 -12.02
N GLU A 449 42.04 -9.13 -12.21
CA GLU A 449 42.27 -9.83 -13.49
C GLU A 449 41.10 -9.65 -14.46
N ASN A 450 39.90 -9.35 -13.96
CA ASN A 450 38.66 -9.21 -14.73
C ASN A 450 37.93 -7.89 -14.43
N LEU A 451 38.69 -6.81 -14.24
CA LEU A 451 38.16 -5.50 -13.87
C LEU A 451 37.21 -4.94 -14.94
N HIS A 452 36.02 -4.51 -14.52
CA HIS A 452 35.06 -3.80 -15.36
C HIS A 452 34.44 -2.61 -14.60
N ILE A 453 34.97 -1.42 -14.87
CA ILE A 453 34.64 -0.17 -14.17
C ILE A 453 34.43 0.98 -15.17
N ASP A 454 33.77 0.68 -16.29
CA ASP A 454 33.49 1.66 -17.33
C ASP A 454 32.42 2.66 -16.85
N LEU A 455 32.86 3.88 -16.55
CA LEU A 455 32.03 4.95 -16.03
C LEU A 455 31.05 5.48 -17.10
N ILE A 456 29.80 5.68 -16.69
CA ILE A 456 28.73 6.26 -17.48
C ILE A 456 28.30 7.58 -16.84
N GLU A 457 28.32 8.66 -17.62
CA GLU A 457 27.92 9.97 -17.12
C GLU A 457 26.39 10.10 -17.04
N GLY A 458 25.92 10.88 -16.07
CA GLY A 458 24.51 11.28 -16.04
C GLY A 458 24.14 12.09 -17.29
N GLY A 459 22.94 11.88 -17.81
CA GLY A 459 22.49 12.56 -19.02
C GLY A 459 21.23 11.96 -19.63
N GLU A 460 20.97 12.33 -20.88
CA GLU A 460 19.91 11.75 -21.70
C GLU A 460 20.48 10.67 -22.61
N TYR A 461 19.85 9.49 -22.56
CA TYR A 461 20.20 8.34 -23.37
C TYR A 461 18.97 7.89 -24.15
N THR A 462 19.09 7.80 -25.47
CA THR A 462 18.04 7.28 -26.34
C THR A 462 18.55 6.04 -27.07
N SER A 463 17.91 4.92 -26.76
CA SER A 463 18.23 3.59 -27.28
C SER A 463 17.35 3.19 -28.47
N VAL A 464 16.60 4.12 -29.04
CA VAL A 464 15.76 3.93 -30.22
C VAL A 464 16.20 4.84 -31.37
N THR A 465 16.26 4.31 -32.58
CA THR A 465 16.54 5.10 -33.78
C THR A 465 15.32 5.93 -34.18
N GLU A 466 15.49 6.89 -35.10
CA GLU A 466 14.36 7.64 -35.69
C GLU A 466 13.31 6.72 -36.34
N ASP A 467 13.72 5.54 -36.81
CA ASP A 467 12.85 4.52 -37.42
C ASP A 467 12.25 3.54 -36.38
N GLY A 468 12.56 3.71 -35.08
CA GLY A 468 12.02 2.91 -33.98
C GLY A 468 12.74 1.57 -33.72
N GLU A 469 13.93 1.37 -34.29
CA GLU A 469 14.77 0.20 -33.99
C GLU A 469 15.58 0.40 -32.72
N ILE A 470 15.84 -0.66 -31.95
CA ILE A 470 16.68 -0.56 -30.75
C ILE A 470 18.15 -0.42 -31.17
N ALA A 471 18.73 0.75 -30.91
CA ALA A 471 20.11 1.12 -31.26
C ALA A 471 21.17 0.55 -30.29
N GLY A 472 20.73 -0.02 -29.16
CA GLY A 472 21.57 -0.60 -28.12
C GLY A 472 20.99 -0.31 -26.73
N ALA A 473 21.04 -1.28 -25.82
CA ALA A 473 20.56 -1.08 -24.46
C ALA A 473 21.59 -0.30 -23.63
N LEU A 474 21.12 0.59 -22.76
CA LEU A 474 21.90 1.10 -21.65
C LEU A 474 21.60 0.22 -20.43
N ALA A 475 22.63 -0.42 -19.86
CA ALA A 475 22.51 -1.24 -18.67
C ALA A 475 23.56 -0.76 -17.65
N ILE A 476 23.11 -0.25 -16.51
CA ILE A 476 24.02 0.37 -15.53
C ILE A 476 23.65 0.03 -14.08
N LYS A 477 24.66 0.12 -13.22
CA LYS A 477 24.56 0.05 -11.75
C LYS A 477 25.22 1.26 -11.11
N ALA A 478 24.67 1.75 -10.00
CA ALA A 478 25.34 2.68 -9.11
C ALA A 478 26.37 1.90 -8.28
N ALA A 479 27.66 2.18 -8.46
CA ALA A 479 28.73 1.41 -7.83
C ALA A 479 29.99 2.27 -7.58
N HIS A 480 31.14 1.62 -7.41
CA HIS A 480 32.43 2.29 -7.22
C HIS A 480 33.51 1.80 -8.19
N ASP A 481 34.51 2.65 -8.45
CA ASP A 481 35.76 2.24 -9.12
C ASP A 481 36.74 1.56 -8.15
N ASN A 482 37.94 1.24 -8.63
CA ASN A 482 39.02 0.70 -7.83
C ASN A 482 40.02 1.78 -7.36
N ILE A 483 39.58 3.02 -7.18
CA ILE A 483 40.43 4.15 -6.81
C ILE A 483 40.19 4.55 -5.34
N GLY A 484 41.23 4.38 -4.53
CA GLY A 484 41.25 4.85 -3.15
C GLY A 484 41.62 6.32 -3.02
N LYS A 485 41.20 6.94 -1.91
CA LYS A 485 41.44 8.37 -1.62
C LYS A 485 42.12 8.54 -0.27
N VAL A 486 43.20 9.33 -0.23
CA VAL A 486 43.86 9.77 1.00
C VAL A 486 43.70 11.29 1.14
N VAL A 487 43.10 11.73 2.24
CA VAL A 487 42.83 13.12 2.57
C VAL A 487 43.74 13.57 3.71
N ILE A 488 44.52 14.62 3.47
CA ILE A 488 45.56 15.10 4.38
C ILE A 488 45.19 16.51 4.88
N ASN A 489 45.04 16.63 6.19
CA ASN A 489 44.73 17.87 6.88
C ASN A 489 45.90 18.37 7.74
N TYR A 490 45.99 19.69 7.90
CA TYR A 490 46.99 20.35 8.74
C TYR A 490 46.28 21.38 9.60
N LEU A 491 46.13 21.08 10.89
CA LEU A 491 45.32 21.87 11.82
C LEU A 491 46.17 22.43 12.97
N ASP A 492 45.81 23.60 13.50
CA ASP A 492 46.33 24.07 14.78
C ASP A 492 45.58 23.45 15.98
N SER A 493 46.03 23.76 17.20
CA SER A 493 45.42 23.31 18.46
C SER A 493 43.96 23.77 18.66
N ASP A 494 43.54 24.82 17.94
CA ASP A 494 42.18 25.35 17.95
C ASP A 494 41.34 24.79 16.77
N SER A 495 41.86 23.77 16.07
CA SER A 495 41.25 23.13 14.89
C SER A 495 41.11 24.04 13.66
N ASN A 496 41.87 25.13 13.57
CA ASN A 496 41.92 25.96 12.37
C ASN A 496 42.82 25.32 11.31
N LYS A 497 42.39 25.37 10.05
CA LYS A 497 43.21 24.91 8.91
C LYS A 497 44.41 25.83 8.68
N LEU A 498 45.61 25.25 8.66
CA LEU A 498 46.86 25.97 8.35
C LEU A 498 47.16 26.03 6.84
N THR A 499 46.53 25.18 6.05
CA THR A 499 46.58 25.13 4.59
C THR A 499 45.30 24.49 4.08
N GLU A 500 45.03 24.64 2.78
CA GLU A 500 44.05 23.81 2.10
C GLU A 500 44.36 22.32 2.24
N GLU A 501 43.29 21.54 2.28
CA GLU A 501 43.32 20.08 2.32
C GLU A 501 44.06 19.52 1.11
N VAL A 502 44.91 18.51 1.31
CA VAL A 502 45.60 17.82 0.21
C VAL A 502 44.96 16.46 0.02
N THR A 503 44.43 16.20 -1.17
CA THR A 503 43.91 14.89 -1.56
C THR A 503 44.88 14.20 -2.52
N THR A 504 45.18 12.93 -2.28
CA THR A 504 45.84 12.04 -3.25
C THR A 504 44.94 10.84 -3.54
N THR A 505 45.03 10.31 -4.76
CA THR A 505 44.30 9.11 -5.18
C THR A 505 45.25 8.10 -5.80
N GLY A 506 44.89 6.82 -5.71
CA GLY A 506 45.64 5.73 -6.32
C GLY A 506 44.80 4.46 -6.36
N GLU A 507 45.21 3.51 -7.19
CA GLU A 507 44.53 2.21 -7.27
C GLU A 507 44.58 1.50 -5.92
N VAL A 508 43.48 0.85 -5.55
CA VAL A 508 43.40 0.11 -4.29
C VAL A 508 44.47 -0.99 -4.24
N GLY A 509 45.19 -1.01 -3.11
CA GLY A 509 46.36 -1.87 -2.88
C GLY A 509 47.69 -1.30 -3.40
N THR A 510 47.73 -0.06 -3.90
CA THR A 510 49.00 0.62 -4.22
C THR A 510 49.49 1.47 -3.06
N GLU A 511 50.81 1.60 -2.90
CA GLU A 511 51.39 2.33 -1.75
C GLU A 511 51.15 3.85 -1.83
N TYR A 512 50.87 4.47 -0.68
CA TYR A 512 50.88 5.93 -0.50
C TYR A 512 51.82 6.32 0.65
N THR A 513 52.24 7.59 0.64
CA THR A 513 52.96 8.22 1.75
C THR A 513 52.56 9.68 1.84
N THR A 514 52.39 10.18 3.06
CA THR A 514 52.04 11.57 3.36
C THR A 514 53.25 12.33 3.90
N ILE A 515 53.27 13.64 3.70
CA ILE A 515 54.41 14.49 4.07
C ILE A 515 53.98 15.44 5.18
N LYS A 516 54.67 15.38 6.32
CA LYS A 516 54.59 16.42 7.34
C LYS A 516 55.11 17.75 6.77
N LYS A 517 54.31 18.81 6.84
CA LYS A 517 54.69 20.16 6.41
C LYS A 517 55.34 20.94 7.56
N GLU A 518 56.13 21.94 7.22
CA GLU A 518 56.63 22.93 8.17
C GLU A 518 55.85 24.24 7.94
N PHE A 519 55.43 24.89 9.02
CA PHE A 519 54.72 26.17 8.99
C PHE A 519 55.47 27.18 9.87
N ASP A 520 55.64 28.41 9.38
CA ASP A 520 56.27 29.48 10.17
C ASP A 520 55.44 29.77 11.43
N ASP A 521 56.10 29.98 12.56
CA ASP A 521 55.47 30.20 13.87
C ASP A 521 54.59 29.06 14.39
N TYR A 522 54.77 27.84 13.90
CA TYR A 522 54.12 26.65 14.46
C TYR A 522 55.13 25.52 14.76
N THR A 523 54.81 24.68 15.74
CA THR A 523 55.55 23.46 16.08
C THR A 523 54.65 22.25 15.89
N PHE A 524 55.11 21.23 15.16
CA PHE A 524 54.38 19.97 15.02
C PHE A 524 54.22 19.27 16.37
N ILE A 525 52.99 18.82 16.67
CA ILE A 525 52.65 18.10 17.89
C ILE A 525 52.57 16.59 17.63
N MET A 526 51.63 16.18 16.79
CA MET A 526 51.28 14.78 16.53
C MET A 526 50.57 14.62 15.18
N VAL A 527 50.49 13.38 14.72
CA VAL A 527 49.70 13.00 13.54
C VAL A 527 48.69 11.94 13.93
N GLU A 528 47.46 12.11 13.46
CA GLU A 528 46.40 11.11 13.55
C GLU A 528 46.19 10.47 12.18
N GLY A 529 46.03 9.14 12.16
CA GLY A 529 45.89 8.36 10.93
C GLY A 529 47.21 7.80 10.37
N PRO A 530 47.13 6.84 9.43
CA PRO A 530 48.30 6.16 8.87
C PRO A 530 49.05 7.04 7.86
N THR A 531 50.28 7.45 8.18
CA THR A 531 51.08 8.35 7.32
C THR A 531 51.66 7.69 6.07
N SER A 532 51.62 6.37 6.00
CA SER A 532 51.99 5.54 4.85
C SER A 532 51.22 4.23 4.93
N GLY A 533 50.93 3.61 3.80
CA GLY A 533 50.14 2.39 3.71
C GLY A 533 49.80 2.09 2.25
N GLU A 534 48.74 1.32 2.03
CA GLU A 534 48.16 1.13 0.70
C GLU A 534 46.84 1.89 0.59
N TYR A 535 46.48 2.36 -0.60
CA TYR A 535 45.16 2.91 -0.87
C TYR A 535 44.08 1.84 -0.63
N ASP A 536 42.98 2.24 -0.02
CA ASP A 536 41.82 1.39 0.29
C ASP A 536 40.56 1.93 -0.40
N PHE A 537 39.49 1.15 -0.48
CA PHE A 537 38.19 1.61 -1.00
C PHE A 537 37.58 2.70 -0.10
N ASP A 538 37.84 2.63 1.21
CA ASP A 538 37.49 3.69 2.15
C ASP A 538 38.45 4.90 2.05
N THR A 539 37.90 6.10 2.27
CA THR A 539 38.74 7.30 2.35
C THR A 539 39.60 7.28 3.60
N ILE A 540 40.91 7.33 3.42
CA ILE A 540 41.89 7.41 4.50
C ILE A 540 42.11 8.87 4.89
N TYR A 541 41.96 9.20 6.17
CA TYR A 541 42.24 10.54 6.69
C TYR A 541 43.55 10.57 7.48
N VAL A 542 44.41 11.54 7.18
CA VAL A 542 45.66 11.81 7.90
C VAL A 542 45.69 13.27 8.33
N THR A 543 45.69 13.54 9.63
CA THR A 543 45.67 14.90 10.17
C THR A 543 46.92 15.19 10.97
N TYR A 544 47.70 16.17 10.52
CA TYR A 544 48.87 16.68 11.25
C TYR A 544 48.44 17.87 12.12
N TYR A 545 48.73 17.81 13.42
CA TYR A 545 48.41 18.88 14.38
C TYR A 545 49.64 19.69 14.77
N TYR A 546 49.44 21.00 14.95
CA TYR A 546 50.50 21.96 15.25
C TYR A 546 50.09 22.91 16.38
N ASP A 547 51.06 23.36 17.17
CA ASP A 547 50.88 24.41 18.18
C ASP A 547 51.50 25.73 17.69
N LYS A 548 50.90 26.86 18.02
CA LYS A 548 51.41 28.17 17.61
C LYS A 548 52.52 28.62 18.54
N ASN A 549 53.68 28.93 17.98
CA ASN A 549 54.83 29.45 18.70
C ASN A 549 54.53 30.87 19.19
N THR A 550 54.20 31.05 20.47
CA THR A 550 53.82 32.36 21.04
C THR A 550 55.01 33.30 21.32
N GLY A 551 56.22 32.98 20.85
CA GLY A 551 57.40 33.84 21.00
C GLY A 551 57.91 34.00 22.45
N THR A 552 57.37 33.25 23.40
CA THR A 552 57.89 33.14 24.77
C THR A 552 58.57 31.79 24.91
N GLY A 553 59.87 31.79 25.22
CA GLY A 553 60.78 30.65 25.06
C GLY A 553 60.62 29.50 26.04
N ASP A 554 59.40 29.03 26.32
CA ASP A 554 59.14 27.82 27.10
C ASP A 554 58.44 26.76 26.24
N ILE A 555 59.25 25.94 25.57
CA ILE A 555 58.81 24.66 24.98
C ILE A 555 58.69 23.66 26.13
N MET A 556 57.46 23.43 26.62
CA MET A 556 57.17 22.26 27.47
C MET A 556 57.02 21.00 26.60
N PRO A 557 57.62 19.86 26.98
CA PRO A 557 57.33 18.58 26.34
C PRO A 557 55.86 18.16 26.61
N PRO A 558 55.27 17.32 25.75
CA PRO A 558 53.86 16.93 25.86
C PRO A 558 53.57 16.24 27.20
N GLN A 559 52.51 16.68 27.89
CA GLN A 559 51.88 15.84 28.92
C GLN A 559 51.17 14.70 28.18
N THR A 560 51.84 13.56 28.06
CA THR A 560 51.23 12.31 27.61
C THR A 560 50.14 11.90 28.60
N GLY A 561 48.89 12.12 28.21
CA GLY A 561 47.70 11.70 28.96
C GLY A 561 46.62 11.05 28.10
N PHE A 562 46.92 10.69 26.85
CA PHE A 562 46.01 9.93 26.00
C PHE A 562 46.65 8.60 25.61
N GLU A 563 46.10 7.52 26.17
CA GLU A 563 46.28 6.16 25.65
C GLU A 563 45.56 6.06 24.30
N PRO A 564 46.13 5.39 23.28
CA PRO A 564 45.45 5.17 22.01
C PRO A 564 44.27 4.22 22.23
N SER A 565 43.05 4.75 22.24
CA SER A 565 41.85 3.93 22.18
C SER A 565 41.69 3.38 20.76
N THR A 566 41.74 2.06 20.62
CA THR A 566 41.17 1.36 19.47
C THR A 566 39.67 1.68 19.41
N ILE A 567 39.25 2.62 18.57
CA ILE A 567 37.83 2.94 18.36
C ILE A 567 37.49 2.62 16.90
N ASN A 568 36.67 1.59 16.73
CA ASN A 568 35.89 1.36 15.52
C ASN A 568 34.93 2.54 15.31
N ASN A 569 34.85 3.02 14.07
CA ASN A 569 33.92 4.05 13.62
C ASN A 569 32.48 3.73 14.02
N ASN A 570 31.95 4.45 15.01
CA ASN A 570 30.54 4.87 15.13
C ASN A 570 30.30 5.57 16.48
N ARG A 571 30.72 6.84 16.60
CA ARG A 571 30.16 7.85 17.51
C ARG A 571 30.89 9.18 17.36
N VAL A 572 30.15 10.24 17.01
CA VAL A 572 30.63 11.62 17.16
C VAL A 572 30.53 11.97 18.64
N GLU A 573 31.65 11.91 19.37
CA GLU A 573 31.75 12.55 20.69
C GLU A 573 32.46 13.90 20.53
N VAL A 574 31.75 14.97 20.93
CA VAL A 574 32.29 16.33 20.99
C VAL A 574 33.38 16.37 22.06
N ILE A 575 34.64 16.40 21.63
CA ILE A 575 35.78 16.58 22.53
C ILE A 575 35.73 18.01 23.06
N THR A 576 35.40 18.17 24.35
CA THR A 576 35.50 19.45 25.05
C THR A 576 36.92 19.56 25.63
N LEU A 577 37.75 20.40 25.02
CA LEU A 577 39.09 20.72 25.54
C LEU A 577 38.95 21.72 26.69
N TYR A 578 39.35 21.31 27.90
CA TYR A 578 39.44 22.23 29.04
C TYR A 578 40.68 23.10 28.92
N LYS A 579 40.48 24.42 28.88
CA LYS A 579 41.53 25.41 29.09
C LYS A 579 42.00 25.31 30.54
N LYS A 580 43.30 25.15 30.77
CA LYS A 580 43.87 25.25 32.11
C LYS A 580 43.82 26.72 32.52
N GLU A 581 43.11 27.02 33.63
CA GLU A 581 43.06 28.35 34.23
C GLU A 581 44.46 28.80 34.69
N ASP A 582 44.74 30.09 34.51
CA ASP A 582 45.76 30.84 35.26
C ASP A 582 45.16 31.37 36.57
#